data_AF-D3PIM4-F1
#
_entry.id   AF-D3PIM4-F1
#
_cell.length_a   1.000
_cell.length_b   1.000
_cell.length_c   1.000
_cell.angle_alpha   90.00
_cell.angle_beta   90.00
_cell.angle_gamma   90.00
#
_symmetry.space_group_name_H-M   'P 1'
#
loop_
_entity.id
_entity.type
_entity.pdbx_description
1 polymer ?
#
loop_
_entity_poly.entity_id
_entity_poly.type
_entity_poly.pdbx_seq_one_letter_code
_entity_poly.pdbx_strand_id
1 'polypeptide(L)'
;MGFTSRFDRLQESQRDIIANDRAYNNRFNYSNNHIKTSKYSFLTFLPLNLFEQFQRLANFYFLCLLILQLIPVISSLTPVTTAVPLIGVLSLTAIKDAYDDIQRHQTDRQVNNRKSKVLRKGQLVTEKWHRVEVGDVIRMENNQFIAADILLLSSQNPNGLCYIETAELDG
;
A
#
# COMPACT_ATOMS: atom_id res chain seq x y z
N MET A 1 15.82 21.04 -17.16
CA MET A 1 16.19 20.54 -15.82
C MET A 1 15.93 21.69 -14.84
N GLY A 2 14.72 21.75 -14.27
CA GLY A 2 14.29 22.88 -13.44
C GLY A 2 14.79 22.72 -12.00
N PHE A 3 15.54 23.72 -11.51
CA PHE A 3 15.88 23.82 -10.09
C PHE A 3 14.64 24.29 -9.33
N THR A 4 13.87 23.36 -8.77
CA THR A 4 12.80 23.69 -7.81
C THR A 4 13.44 24.25 -6.55
N SER A 5 13.11 25.51 -6.21
CA SER A 5 13.74 26.20 -5.09
C SER A 5 13.42 25.50 -3.77
N ARG A 6 14.29 25.66 -2.76
CA ARG A 6 14.04 25.13 -1.41
C ARG A 6 12.77 25.72 -0.80
N PHE A 7 12.38 26.94 -1.20
CA PHE A 7 11.16 27.62 -0.77
C PHE A 7 9.90 27.00 -1.38
N ASP A 8 9.92 26.61 -2.66
CA ASP A 8 8.77 25.95 -3.30
C ASP A 8 8.46 24.58 -2.65
N ARG A 9 9.50 23.83 -2.24
CA ARG A 9 9.34 22.57 -1.49
C ARG A 9 8.79 22.77 -0.06
N LEU A 10 9.08 23.91 0.57
CA LEU A 10 8.57 24.21 1.91
C LEU A 10 7.09 24.54 1.87
N GLN A 11 6.62 25.19 0.80
CA GLN A 11 5.21 25.53 0.62
C GLN A 11 4.34 24.29 0.31
N GLU A 12 4.88 23.25 -0.33
CA GLU A 12 4.23 21.93 -0.44
C GLU A 12 4.18 21.16 0.89
N SER A 13 5.01 21.52 1.87
CA SER A 13 5.15 20.78 3.14
C SER A 13 4.26 21.29 4.28
N GLN A 14 3.77 22.53 4.20
CA GLN A 14 2.93 23.11 5.25
C GLN A 14 1.46 22.80 4.98
N ARG A 15 0.77 22.23 5.99
CA ARG A 15 -0.66 21.93 5.95
C ARG A 15 -1.36 22.66 7.09
N ASP A 16 -2.31 23.52 6.75
CA ASP A 16 -3.16 24.18 7.73
C ASP A 16 -4.46 23.38 7.89
N ILE A 17 -4.63 22.76 9.07
CA ILE A 17 -5.75 21.86 9.37
C ILE A 17 -6.59 22.49 10.47
N ILE A 18 -7.92 22.53 10.25
CA ILE A 18 -8.87 22.94 11.29
C ILE A 18 -9.51 21.70 11.91
N ALA A 19 -9.40 21.57 13.23
CA ALA A 19 -9.94 20.44 13.96
C ALA A 19 -11.48 20.40 13.86
N ASN A 20 -12.01 19.23 13.50
CA ASN A 20 -13.42 18.91 13.34
C ASN A 20 -14.18 19.78 12.31
N ASP A 21 -13.48 20.44 11.38
CA ASP A 21 -14.07 21.17 10.25
C ASP A 21 -13.74 20.49 8.91
N ARG A 22 -14.59 19.51 8.57
CA ARG A 22 -14.46 18.74 7.33
C ARG A 22 -14.70 19.60 6.09
N ALA A 23 -15.57 20.63 6.17
CA ALA A 23 -15.88 21.48 5.02
C ALA A 23 -14.71 22.39 4.66
N TYR A 24 -13.96 22.87 5.65
CA TYR A 24 -12.71 23.59 5.44
C TYR A 24 -11.62 22.65 4.91
N ASN A 25 -11.36 21.53 5.59
CA ASN A 25 -10.24 20.62 5.25
C ASN A 25 -10.41 19.97 3.86
N ASN A 26 -11.63 19.70 3.41
CA ASN A 26 -11.88 19.10 2.09
C ASN A 26 -11.43 19.98 0.92
N ARG A 27 -11.24 21.30 1.13
CA ARG A 27 -10.76 22.21 0.08
C ARG A 27 -9.32 21.89 -0.38
N PHE A 28 -8.55 21.21 0.46
CA PHE A 28 -7.15 20.87 0.21
C PHE A 28 -6.96 19.48 -0.41
N ASN A 29 -8.04 18.70 -0.61
CA ASN A 29 -8.02 17.37 -1.22
C ASN A 29 -6.95 16.43 -0.64
N TYR A 30 -6.87 16.34 0.68
CA TYR A 30 -5.96 15.40 1.33
C TYR A 30 -6.23 13.94 0.92
N SER A 31 -5.17 13.12 0.94
CA SER A 31 -5.29 11.68 0.74
C SER A 31 -6.26 11.06 1.75
N ASN A 32 -7.03 10.07 1.30
CA ASN A 32 -7.90 9.30 2.20
C ASN A 32 -7.07 8.34 3.07
N ASN A 33 -7.68 7.85 4.15
CA ASN A 33 -7.04 6.90 5.07
C ASN A 33 -7.17 5.43 4.60
N HIS A 34 -7.27 5.19 3.28
CA HIS A 34 -7.41 3.84 2.73
C HIS A 34 -6.04 3.23 2.42
N ILE A 35 -5.70 2.14 3.10
CA ILE A 35 -4.46 1.40 2.86
C ILE A 35 -4.66 0.40 1.72
N LYS A 36 -3.74 0.38 0.76
CA LYS A 36 -3.68 -0.63 -0.30
C LYS A 36 -2.24 -1.07 -0.50
N THR A 37 -1.90 -2.25 0.01
CA THR A 37 -0.59 -2.88 -0.16
C THR A 37 -0.59 -3.94 -1.28
N SER A 38 -1.77 -4.42 -1.64
CA SER A 38 -1.98 -5.28 -2.79
C SER A 38 -1.59 -4.61 -4.11
N LYS A 39 -0.88 -5.34 -4.96
CA LYS A 39 -0.37 -4.85 -6.25
C LYS A 39 -1.31 -5.18 -7.39
N TYR A 40 -1.89 -6.36 -7.38
CA TYR A 40 -2.64 -6.88 -8.52
C TYR A 40 -4.15 -6.78 -8.31
N SER A 41 -4.87 -6.62 -9.41
CA SER A 41 -6.29 -6.91 -9.52
C SER A 41 -6.43 -8.25 -10.27
N PHE A 42 -7.61 -8.85 -10.21
CA PHE A 42 -7.88 -10.12 -10.91
C PHE A 42 -7.51 -10.06 -12.40
N LEU A 43 -7.81 -8.95 -13.07
CA LEU A 43 -7.51 -8.77 -14.50
C LEU A 43 -6.07 -8.31 -14.77
N THR A 44 -5.46 -7.57 -13.84
CA THR A 44 -4.11 -7.03 -14.03
C THR A 44 -3.03 -8.00 -13.58
N PHE A 45 -3.38 -9.06 -12.83
CA PHE A 45 -2.43 -10.03 -12.31
C PHE A 45 -1.55 -10.63 -13.41
N LEU A 46 -2.15 -11.30 -14.39
CA LEU A 46 -1.37 -12.01 -15.42
C LEU A 46 -0.46 -11.08 -16.26
N PRO A 47 -0.96 -9.97 -16.86
CA PRO A 47 -0.10 -9.14 -17.69
C PRO A 47 1.01 -8.43 -16.89
N LEU A 48 0.72 -7.89 -15.70
CA LEU A 48 1.73 -7.19 -14.91
C LEU A 48 2.72 -8.18 -14.28
N ASN A 49 2.24 -9.31 -13.74
CA ASN A 49 3.12 -10.30 -13.14
C ASN A 49 4.09 -10.88 -14.17
N LEU A 50 3.63 -11.23 -15.38
CA LEU A 50 4.53 -11.69 -16.45
C LEU A 50 5.52 -10.61 -16.87
N PHE A 51 5.08 -9.35 -16.99
CA PHE A 51 5.98 -8.24 -17.29
C PHE A 51 7.09 -8.09 -16.24
N GLU A 52 6.73 -8.08 -14.95
CA GLU A 52 7.71 -8.03 -13.84
C GLU A 52 8.65 -9.24 -13.86
N GLN A 53 8.14 -10.43 -14.17
CA GLN A 53 8.98 -11.62 -14.27
C GLN A 53 9.97 -11.55 -15.44
N PHE A 54 9.60 -10.99 -16.59
CA PHE A 54 10.51 -10.81 -17.74
C PHE A 54 11.44 -9.62 -17.63
N GLN A 55 11.24 -8.69 -16.68
CA GLN A 55 12.25 -7.68 -16.35
C GLN A 55 13.49 -8.28 -15.67
N ARG A 56 13.41 -9.52 -15.18
CA ARG A 56 14.57 -10.25 -14.66
C ARG A 56 15.43 -10.76 -15.82
N LEU A 57 16.71 -10.37 -15.83
CA LEU A 57 17.66 -10.71 -16.91
C LEU A 57 17.70 -12.20 -17.26
N ALA A 58 17.62 -13.10 -16.27
CA ALA A 58 17.61 -14.54 -16.52
C ALA A 58 16.37 -15.00 -17.32
N ASN A 59 15.18 -14.55 -16.91
CA ASN A 59 13.92 -14.91 -17.59
C ASN A 59 13.87 -14.32 -19.00
N PHE A 60 14.33 -13.08 -19.17
CA PHE A 60 14.47 -12.44 -20.48
C PHE A 60 15.46 -13.19 -21.38
N TYR A 61 16.61 -13.61 -20.84
CA TYR A 61 17.59 -14.40 -21.57
C TYR A 61 17.01 -15.73 -22.07
N PHE A 62 16.31 -16.48 -21.20
CA PHE A 62 15.64 -17.73 -21.61
C PHE A 62 14.53 -17.51 -22.64
N LEU A 63 13.81 -16.38 -22.56
CA LEU A 63 12.83 -16.00 -23.57
C LEU A 63 13.48 -15.78 -24.94
N CYS A 64 14.59 -15.02 -24.98
CA CYS A 64 15.36 -14.80 -26.21
C CYS A 64 15.91 -16.12 -26.78
N LEU A 65 16.47 -16.99 -25.93
CA LEU A 65 16.92 -18.32 -26.35
C LEU A 65 15.78 -19.16 -26.93
N LEU A 66 14.61 -19.16 -26.29
CA LEU A 66 13.45 -19.89 -26.76
C LEU A 66 13.00 -19.37 -28.14
N ILE A 67 12.96 -18.05 -28.34
CA ILE A 67 12.63 -17.44 -29.63
C ILE A 67 13.62 -17.86 -30.73
N LEU A 68 14.93 -17.88 -30.43
CA LEU A 68 15.94 -18.33 -31.39
C LEU A 68 15.80 -19.83 -31.73
N GLN A 69 15.44 -20.66 -30.74
CA GLN A 69 15.22 -22.10 -30.94
C GLN A 69 13.95 -22.42 -31.76
N LEU A 70 12.96 -21.51 -31.80
CA LEU A 70 11.78 -21.66 -32.66
C LEU A 70 12.11 -21.56 -34.15
N ILE A 71 13.29 -21.05 -34.52
CA ILE A 71 13.76 -20.99 -35.91
C ILE A 71 14.65 -22.22 -36.17
N PRO A 72 14.14 -23.28 -36.83
CA PRO A 72 14.85 -24.55 -36.97
C PRO A 72 16.15 -24.46 -37.80
N VAL A 73 16.36 -23.36 -38.53
CA VAL A 73 17.59 -23.09 -39.29
C VAL A 73 18.74 -22.60 -38.38
N ILE A 74 18.41 -21.98 -37.24
CA ILE A 74 19.38 -21.36 -36.32
C ILE A 74 19.77 -22.33 -35.20
N SER A 75 18.89 -23.26 -34.81
CA SER A 75 19.13 -24.21 -33.72
C SER A 75 18.67 -25.62 -34.07
N SER A 76 19.49 -26.61 -33.74
CA SER A 76 19.17 -28.05 -33.81
C SER A 76 18.52 -28.58 -32.52
N LEU A 77 18.41 -27.75 -31.48
CA LEU A 77 17.78 -28.10 -30.20
C LEU A 77 16.26 -27.96 -30.29
N THR A 78 15.53 -28.91 -29.70
CA THR A 78 14.07 -28.83 -29.59
C THR A 78 13.66 -27.71 -28.62
N PRO A 79 12.77 -26.77 -28.99
CA PRO A 79 12.32 -25.68 -28.12
C PRO A 79 11.75 -26.14 -26.77
N VAL A 80 11.23 -27.37 -26.73
CA VAL A 80 10.63 -28.00 -25.54
C VAL A 80 11.59 -28.03 -24.35
N THR A 81 12.88 -28.29 -24.58
CA THR A 81 13.89 -28.40 -23.50
C THR A 81 14.11 -27.07 -22.77
N THR A 82 13.85 -25.94 -23.43
CA THR A 82 13.93 -24.59 -22.84
C THR A 82 12.57 -24.09 -22.38
N ALA A 83 11.50 -24.40 -23.12
CA ALA A 83 10.14 -23.98 -22.79
C ALA A 83 9.66 -24.57 -21.46
N VAL A 84 9.89 -25.86 -21.22
CA VAL A 84 9.38 -26.55 -20.03
C VAL A 84 9.97 -25.96 -18.73
N PRO A 85 11.30 -25.79 -18.56
CA PRO A 85 11.85 -25.14 -17.38
C PRO A 85 11.39 -23.70 -17.22
N LEU A 86 11.34 -22.92 -18.31
CA LEU A 86 10.91 -21.51 -18.27
C LEU A 86 9.46 -21.40 -17.79
N ILE A 87 8.53 -22.15 -18.39
CA ILE A 87 7.12 -22.16 -17.97
C ILE A 87 6.99 -22.65 -16.52
N GLY A 88 7.75 -23.67 -16.12
CA GLY A 88 7.74 -24.18 -14.74
C GLY A 88 8.12 -23.11 -13.72
N VAL A 89 9.24 -22.41 -13.95
CA VAL A 89 9.71 -21.33 -13.06
C VAL A 89 8.74 -20.15 -13.05
N LEU A 90 8.24 -19.73 -14.22
CA LEU A 90 7.29 -18.63 -14.32
C LEU A 90 5.97 -18.94 -13.62
N SER A 91 5.47 -20.17 -13.77
CA SER A 91 4.23 -20.62 -13.15
C SER A 91 4.35 -20.73 -11.64
N LEU A 92 5.44 -21.32 -11.13
CA LEU A 92 5.67 -21.43 -9.69
C LEU A 92 5.76 -20.04 -9.04
N THR A 93 6.47 -19.11 -9.69
CA THR A 93 6.61 -17.73 -9.22
C THR A 93 5.27 -17.01 -9.24
N ALA A 94 4.49 -17.14 -10.33
CA ALA A 94 3.17 -16.54 -10.43
C ALA A 94 2.20 -17.08 -9.35
N ILE A 95 2.19 -18.39 -9.08
CA ILE A 95 1.34 -18.97 -8.04
C ILE A 95 1.69 -18.39 -6.67
N LYS A 96 2.99 -18.31 -6.35
CA LYS A 96 3.46 -17.70 -5.10
C LYS A 96 3.02 -16.24 -5.01
N ASP A 97 3.28 -15.44 -6.03
CA ASP A 97 2.94 -14.01 -6.04
C ASP A 97 1.42 -13.80 -5.94
N ALA A 98 0.61 -14.65 -6.55
CA ALA A 98 -0.84 -14.62 -6.44
C ALA A 98 -1.30 -14.90 -5.00
N TYR A 99 -0.73 -15.93 -4.36
CA TYR A 99 -1.04 -16.26 -2.97
C TYR A 99 -0.69 -15.11 -2.03
N ASP A 100 0.53 -14.57 -2.15
CA ASP A 100 1.01 -13.46 -1.34
C ASP A 100 0.13 -12.21 -1.55
N ASP A 101 -0.28 -11.92 -2.79
CA ASP A 101 -1.14 -10.75 -3.07
C ASP A 101 -2.58 -10.94 -2.55
N ILE A 102 -3.14 -12.16 -2.60
CA ILE A 102 -4.43 -12.47 -1.97
C ILE A 102 -4.38 -12.22 -0.47
N GLN A 103 -3.29 -12.66 0.18
CA GLN A 103 -3.09 -12.40 1.61
C GLN A 103 -3.04 -10.89 1.89
N ARG A 104 -2.33 -10.11 1.05
CA ARG A 104 -2.33 -8.64 1.16
C ARG A 104 -3.72 -8.04 1.01
N HIS A 105 -4.53 -8.49 0.05
CA HIS A 105 -5.93 -8.04 -0.09
C HIS A 105 -6.76 -8.30 1.17
N GLN A 106 -6.56 -9.46 1.82
CA GLN A 106 -7.26 -9.79 3.06
C GLN A 106 -6.81 -8.88 4.21
N THR A 107 -5.50 -8.70 4.38
CA THR A 107 -4.94 -7.81 5.40
C THR A 107 -5.36 -6.35 5.19
N ASP A 108 -5.29 -5.84 3.96
CA ASP A 108 -5.76 -4.51 3.58
C ASP A 108 -7.23 -4.33 3.99
N ARG A 109 -8.09 -5.31 3.69
CA ARG A 109 -9.51 -5.27 4.10
C ARG A 109 -9.66 -5.25 5.62
N GLN A 110 -8.90 -6.06 6.34
CA GLN A 110 -8.98 -6.09 7.81
C GLN A 110 -8.60 -4.73 8.41
N VAL A 111 -7.46 -4.16 8.00
CA VAL A 111 -6.97 -2.86 8.50
C VAL A 111 -7.94 -1.74 8.16
N ASN A 112 -8.39 -1.64 6.91
CA ASN A 112 -9.33 -0.60 6.49
C ASN A 112 -10.67 -0.66 7.24
N ASN A 113 -11.12 -1.86 7.62
CA ASN A 113 -12.38 -2.06 8.34
C ASN A 113 -12.24 -2.03 9.87
N ARG A 114 -11.04 -1.82 10.43
CA ARG A 114 -10.87 -1.55 11.87
C ARG A 114 -11.68 -0.31 12.25
N LYS A 115 -12.09 -0.24 13.51
CA LYS A 115 -13.02 0.78 14.02
C LYS A 115 -12.29 1.78 14.93
N SER A 116 -12.66 3.04 14.86
CA SER A 116 -12.23 4.11 15.78
C SER A 116 -13.44 4.96 16.22
N LYS A 117 -13.34 5.63 17.36
CA LYS A 117 -14.37 6.57 17.83
C LYS A 117 -14.01 7.97 17.37
N VAL A 118 -14.83 8.57 16.51
CA VAL A 118 -14.60 9.90 15.95
C VAL A 118 -15.68 10.86 16.44
N LEU A 119 -15.31 12.10 16.74
CA LEU A 119 -16.25 13.16 17.10
C LEU A 119 -16.94 13.67 15.83
N ARG A 120 -18.28 13.63 15.83
CA ARG A 120 -19.14 14.12 14.75
C ARG A 120 -20.30 14.89 15.35
N LYS A 121 -20.44 16.17 14.97
CA LYS A 121 -21.56 17.03 15.42
C LYS A 121 -21.79 16.96 16.94
N GLY A 122 -20.70 16.93 17.72
CA GLY A 122 -20.73 16.85 19.18
C GLY A 122 -20.93 15.45 19.79
N GLN A 123 -21.07 14.39 18.98
CA GLN A 123 -21.24 13.01 19.45
C GLN A 123 -20.08 12.12 19.00
N LEU A 124 -19.71 11.15 19.83
CA LEU A 124 -18.72 10.13 19.47
C LEU A 124 -19.43 9.03 18.68
N VAL A 125 -19.02 8.83 17.44
CA VAL A 125 -19.53 7.77 16.56
C VAL A 125 -18.43 6.77 16.23
N THR A 126 -18.79 5.51 16.03
CA THR A 126 -17.86 4.49 15.58
C THR A 126 -17.75 4.55 14.06
N GLU A 127 -16.53 4.78 13.56
CA GLU A 127 -16.24 4.82 12.13
C GLU A 127 -15.16 3.82 11.74
N LYS A 128 -15.16 3.43 10.46
CA LYS A 128 -14.10 2.58 9.90
C LYS A 128 -12.85 3.41 9.64
N TRP A 129 -11.68 2.82 9.81
CA TRP A 129 -10.40 3.49 9.60
C TRP A 129 -10.30 4.16 8.24
N HIS A 130 -10.72 3.49 7.18
CA HIS A 130 -10.68 4.05 5.82
C HIS A 130 -11.61 5.26 5.58
N ARG A 131 -12.48 5.61 6.54
CA ARG A 131 -13.39 6.77 6.52
C ARG A 131 -12.98 7.89 7.47
N VAL A 132 -11.91 7.68 8.24
CA VAL A 132 -11.28 8.74 9.03
C VAL A 132 -10.63 9.72 8.06
N GLU A 133 -10.82 11.01 8.31
CA GLU A 133 -10.31 12.09 7.47
C GLU A 133 -9.50 13.10 8.27
N VAL A 134 -8.71 13.90 7.53
CA VAL A 134 -7.84 14.91 8.13
C VAL A 134 -8.65 15.95 8.91
N GLY A 135 -8.21 16.20 10.15
CA GLY A 135 -8.87 17.10 11.10
C GLY A 135 -9.92 16.42 11.98
N ASP A 136 -10.20 15.14 11.78
CA ASP A 136 -11.06 14.38 12.68
C ASP A 136 -10.49 14.34 14.11
N VAL A 137 -11.36 14.61 15.08
CA VAL A 137 -11.01 14.41 16.50
C VAL A 137 -11.38 12.97 16.86
N ILE A 138 -10.37 12.19 17.22
CA ILE A 138 -10.52 10.77 17.56
C ILE A 138 -10.38 10.60 19.06
N ARG A 139 -11.30 9.86 19.68
CA ARG A 139 -11.14 9.38 21.05
C ARG A 139 -10.58 7.98 21.03
N MET A 140 -9.39 7.82 21.59
CA MET A 140 -8.76 6.53 21.78
C MET A 140 -9.08 5.95 23.16
N GLU A 141 -9.16 4.63 23.23
CA GLU A 141 -9.24 3.89 24.48
C GLU A 141 -7.96 3.08 24.69
N ASN A 142 -7.77 2.58 25.91
CA ASN A 142 -6.58 1.81 26.23
C ASN A 142 -6.50 0.55 25.36
N ASN A 143 -5.27 0.15 24.98
CA ASN A 143 -4.99 -1.01 24.13
C ASN A 143 -5.65 -0.96 22.72
N GLN A 144 -5.93 0.24 22.19
CA GLN A 144 -6.39 0.41 20.81
C GLN A 144 -5.27 0.88 19.90
N PHE A 145 -5.21 0.30 18.71
CA PHE A 145 -4.32 0.77 17.65
C PHE A 145 -4.71 2.17 17.17
N ILE A 146 -3.70 2.94 16.78
CA ILE A 146 -3.86 4.29 16.23
C ILE A 146 -4.23 4.16 14.75
N ALA A 147 -5.28 4.86 14.32
CA ALA A 147 -5.83 4.76 12.96
C ALA A 147 -5.03 5.52 11.88
N ALA A 148 -4.26 6.53 12.29
CA ALA A 148 -3.46 7.42 11.44
C ALA A 148 -2.48 8.23 12.33
N ASP A 149 -1.63 9.06 11.73
CA ASP A 149 -0.83 10.01 12.49
C ASP A 149 -1.74 11.02 13.22
N ILE A 150 -1.57 11.17 14.54
CA ILE A 150 -2.41 12.02 15.39
C ILE A 150 -1.60 13.02 16.21
N LEU A 151 -2.23 14.15 16.51
CA LEU A 151 -1.76 15.11 17.50
C LEU A 151 -2.50 14.88 18.83
N LEU A 152 -1.77 14.62 19.91
CA LEU A 152 -2.37 14.45 21.24
C LEU A 152 -2.91 15.80 21.74
N LEU A 153 -4.23 15.88 21.93
CA LEU A 153 -4.90 17.08 22.46
C LEU A 153 -5.09 17.02 23.98
N SER A 154 -5.47 15.85 24.50
CA SER A 154 -5.75 15.65 25.92
C SER A 154 -5.58 14.18 26.27
N SER A 155 -5.12 13.92 27.50
CA SER A 155 -5.06 12.58 28.11
C SER A 155 -5.92 12.54 29.37
N GLN A 156 -6.33 11.34 29.79
CA GLN A 156 -6.98 11.14 31.09
C GLN A 156 -5.97 11.19 32.26
N ASN A 157 -4.68 11.07 31.98
CA ASN A 157 -3.64 11.20 32.99
C ASN A 157 -3.61 12.66 33.51
N PRO A 158 -3.60 12.89 34.83
CA PRO A 158 -3.53 14.24 35.42
C PRO A 158 -2.32 15.07 34.95
N ASN A 159 -1.23 14.41 34.57
CA ASN A 159 -0.01 15.05 34.07
C ASN A 159 -0.05 15.31 32.55
N GLY A 160 -1.16 15.00 31.87
CA GLY A 160 -1.28 15.11 30.42
C GLY A 160 -0.49 14.05 29.63
N LEU A 161 0.09 13.05 30.31
CA LEU A 161 0.92 12.02 29.70
C LEU A 161 0.09 10.93 29.01
N CYS A 162 0.58 10.44 27.88
CA CYS A 162 0.06 9.28 27.17
C CYS A 162 1.23 8.33 26.89
N TYR A 163 1.03 7.04 27.10
CA TYR A 163 2.01 6.01 26.80
C TYR A 163 1.60 5.31 25.51
N ILE A 164 2.57 5.14 24.61
CA ILE A 164 2.39 4.45 23.35
C ILE A 164 3.35 3.27 23.31
N GLU A 165 2.90 2.16 22.74
CA GLU A 165 3.76 1.03 22.42
C GLU A 165 4.14 1.13 20.94
N THR A 166 5.45 1.21 20.67
CA THR A 166 5.98 1.33 19.29
C THR A 166 6.53 0.01 18.75
N ALA A 167 6.21 -1.13 19.39
CA ALA A 167 6.70 -2.45 18.98
C ALA A 167 6.39 -2.78 17.50
N GLU A 168 5.26 -2.30 16.96
CA GLU A 168 4.92 -2.50 15.55
C GLU A 168 5.72 -1.61 14.57
N LEU A 169 6.37 -0.54 15.06
CA LEU A 169 7.14 0.42 14.25
C LEU A 169 8.65 0.18 14.36
N ASP A 170 9.14 -0.14 15.56
CA ASP A 170 10.57 -0.19 15.87
C ASP A 170 11.12 -1.62 15.99
N GLY A 171 10.25 -2.63 16.12
CA GLY A 171 10.62 -4.05 16.22
C GLY A 171 11.04 -4.51 17.62
#